data_AF-A9YSW4-F1
#
_entry.id   AF-A9YSW4-F1
#
_cell.length_a   1.000
_cell.length_b   1.000
_cell.length_c   1.000
_cell.angle_alpha   90.00
_cell.angle_beta   90.00
_cell.angle_gamma   90.00
#
_symmetry.space_group_name_H-M   'P 1'
#
loop_
_entity.id
_entity.type
_entity.pdbx_description
1 polymer ?
#
loop_
_entity_poly.entity_id
_entity_poly.type
_entity_poly.pdbx_seq_one_letter_code
_entity_poly.pdbx_strand_id
1 'polypeptide(L)'
;ETFPTEYFLGTAVRLLENVKYRDSNYTREERVENLQYAYNKAAAHFAQERQQQILKVSPKRLEASLRTIVGMVVYSWAKVSKELMADLSIHYTYTLILDDSEDDPHPQMLTYFDDLQSGNQQKHPWWMLVNEHFPNVLRHFGPFCSLNLIRSTLDCKSAL
;
A
#
# COMPACT_ATOMS: atom_id res chain seq x y z
N GLU A 1 -14.39 -25.84 -15.58
CA GLU A 1 -13.75 -25.09 -16.67
C GLU A 1 -12.24 -25.25 -16.56
N THR A 2 -11.52 -25.21 -17.68
CA THR A 2 -10.04 -25.27 -17.71
C THR A 2 -9.47 -23.89 -17.92
N PHE A 3 -8.38 -23.56 -17.22
CA PHE A 3 -7.70 -22.28 -17.40
C PHE A 3 -7.22 -22.11 -18.85
N PRO A 4 -7.42 -20.95 -19.50
CA PRO A 4 -7.08 -20.73 -20.91
C PRO A 4 -5.58 -20.43 -21.09
N THR A 5 -4.73 -21.43 -20.85
CA THR A 5 -3.27 -21.29 -20.81
C THR A 5 -2.68 -20.67 -22.08
N GLU A 6 -3.11 -21.10 -23.27
CA GLU A 6 -2.59 -20.57 -24.54
C GLU A 6 -2.94 -19.09 -24.73
N TYR A 7 -4.16 -18.70 -24.40
CA TYR A 7 -4.60 -17.32 -24.48
C TYR A 7 -3.85 -16.42 -23.47
N PHE A 8 -3.65 -16.93 -22.25
CA PHE A 8 -2.87 -16.25 -21.23
C PHE A 8 -1.43 -16.00 -21.70
N LEU A 9 -0.74 -17.04 -22.17
CA LEU A 9 0.64 -16.94 -22.67
C LEU A 9 0.74 -15.97 -23.84
N GLY A 10 -0.15 -16.08 -24.83
CA GLY A 10 -0.17 -15.18 -25.97
C GLY A 10 -0.41 -13.72 -25.57
N THR A 11 -1.25 -13.48 -24.55
CA THR A 11 -1.51 -12.13 -24.04
C THR A 11 -0.33 -11.59 -23.22
N ALA A 12 0.30 -12.42 -22.39
CA ALA A 12 1.45 -12.04 -21.59
C ALA A 12 2.66 -11.67 -22.45
N VAL A 13 2.93 -12.44 -23.52
CA VAL A 13 3.99 -12.11 -24.49
C VAL A 13 3.72 -10.76 -25.14
N ARG A 14 2.51 -10.53 -25.67
CA ARG A 14 2.14 -9.24 -26.27
C ARG A 14 2.29 -8.07 -25.30
N LEU A 15 1.91 -8.26 -24.03
CA LEU A 15 2.07 -7.23 -23.00
C LEU A 15 3.53 -6.85 -22.82
N LEU A 16 4.42 -7.83 -22.61
CA LEU A 16 5.85 -7.60 -22.38
C LEU A 16 6.55 -7.00 -23.59
N GLU A 17 6.18 -7.41 -24.80
CA GLU A 17 6.68 -6.83 -26.05
C GLU A 17 6.23 -5.37 -26.22
N ASN A 18 4.95 -5.08 -25.98
CA ASN A 18 4.39 -3.74 -26.15
C ASN A 18 4.99 -2.71 -25.18
N VAL A 19 5.26 -3.11 -23.94
CA VAL A 19 5.95 -2.25 -22.96
C VAL A 19 7.47 -2.28 -23.11
N LYS A 20 7.99 -3.05 -24.09
CA LYS A 20 9.43 -3.22 -24.36
C LYS A 20 10.20 -3.64 -23.11
N TYR A 21 9.67 -4.64 -22.40
CA TYR A 21 10.18 -5.06 -21.09
C TYR A 21 11.66 -5.43 -21.15
N ARG A 22 12.46 -4.72 -20.33
CA ARG A 22 13.90 -4.89 -20.17
C ARG A 22 14.32 -4.26 -18.84
N ASP A 23 14.04 -4.93 -17.72
CA ASP A 23 14.35 -4.37 -16.41
C ASP A 23 15.87 -4.11 -16.27
N SER A 24 16.20 -2.84 -16.04
CA SER A 24 17.55 -2.36 -15.78
C SER A 24 17.57 -1.35 -14.63
N ASN A 25 16.56 -1.39 -13.76
CA ASN A 25 16.33 -0.38 -12.74
C ASN A 25 17.42 -0.35 -11.68
N TYR A 26 17.95 -1.53 -11.33
CA TYR A 26 18.95 -1.74 -10.28
C TYR A 26 19.88 -2.90 -10.59
N THR A 27 21.11 -2.81 -10.08
CA THR A 27 21.92 -4.00 -9.81
C THR A 27 21.26 -4.88 -8.76
N ARG A 28 21.75 -6.11 -8.58
CA ARG A 28 21.20 -7.00 -7.54
C ARG A 28 21.41 -6.41 -6.15
N GLU A 29 22.56 -5.78 -5.93
CA GLU A 29 23.01 -5.24 -4.65
C GLU A 29 22.17 -4.03 -4.25
N GLU A 30 21.98 -3.06 -5.15
CA GLU A 30 21.12 -1.89 -4.92
C GLU A 30 19.68 -2.30 -4.59
N ARG A 31 19.18 -3.33 -5.29
CA ARG A 31 17.84 -3.85 -5.07
C ARG A 31 17.70 -4.49 -3.69
N VAL A 32 18.67 -5.31 -3.28
CA VAL A 32 18.67 -5.92 -1.94
C VAL A 32 18.73 -4.84 -0.86
N GLU A 33 19.56 -3.81 -1.04
CA GLU A 33 19.66 -2.70 -0.10
C GLU A 33 18.33 -1.94 0.05
N ASN A 34 17.69 -1.61 -1.07
CA ASN A 34 16.39 -0.91 -1.07
C ASN A 34 15.27 -1.77 -0.45
N LEU A 35 15.24 -3.07 -0.77
CA LEU A 35 14.29 -4.02 -0.18
C LEU A 35 14.45 -4.10 1.33
N GLN A 36 15.68 -4.25 1.81
CA GLN A 36 15.96 -4.37 3.24
C GLN A 36 15.61 -3.06 3.98
N TYR A 37 15.94 -1.91 3.39
CA TYR A 37 15.61 -0.62 3.98
C TYR A 37 14.09 -0.42 4.11
N ALA A 38 13.34 -0.61 3.00
CA ALA A 38 11.89 -0.42 2.99
C ALA A 38 11.19 -1.42 3.92
N TYR A 39 11.61 -2.68 3.90
CA TYR A 39 11.08 -3.71 4.78
C TYR A 39 11.34 -3.40 6.25
N ASN A 40 12.57 -3.05 6.63
CA ASN A 40 12.92 -2.81 8.04
C ASN A 40 12.10 -1.66 8.64
N LYS A 41 11.96 -0.54 7.91
CA LYS A 41 11.18 0.61 8.39
C LYS A 41 9.70 0.27 8.49
N ALA A 42 9.14 -0.40 7.48
CA ALA A 42 7.73 -0.79 7.50
C ALA A 42 7.43 -1.87 8.56
N ALA A 43 8.31 -2.86 8.73
CA ALA A 43 8.18 -3.88 9.76
C ALA A 43 8.23 -3.25 11.17
N ALA A 44 9.14 -2.31 11.41
CA ALA A 44 9.21 -1.57 12.67
C ALA A 44 7.94 -0.74 12.92
N HIS A 45 7.37 -0.12 11.87
CA HIS A 45 6.09 0.58 11.95
C HIS A 45 4.95 -0.37 12.37
N PHE A 46 4.77 -1.48 11.66
CA PHE A 46 3.69 -2.42 11.95
C PHE A 46 3.88 -3.20 13.25
N ALA A 47 5.10 -3.34 13.76
CA ALA A 47 5.39 -4.00 15.04
C ALA A 47 5.05 -3.15 16.27
N GLN A 48 4.73 -1.87 16.11
CA GLN A 48 4.30 -1.02 17.23
C GLN A 48 3.01 -1.56 17.86
N GLU A 49 2.91 -1.49 19.19
CA GLU A 49 1.79 -2.03 19.97
C GLU A 49 0.44 -1.51 19.48
N ARG A 50 0.33 -0.20 19.23
CA ARG A 50 -0.88 0.44 18.69
C ARG A 50 -1.34 -0.17 17.36
N GLN A 51 -0.40 -0.44 16.45
CA GLN A 51 -0.72 -1.01 15.14
C GLN A 51 -1.19 -2.45 15.30
N GLN A 52 -0.51 -3.24 16.13
CA GLN A 52 -0.87 -4.63 16.44
C GLN A 52 -2.24 -4.77 17.11
N GLN A 53 -2.64 -3.79 17.93
CA GLN A 53 -3.94 -3.80 18.62
C GLN A 53 -5.11 -3.41 17.70
N ILE A 54 -4.91 -2.40 16.84
CA ILE A 54 -5.98 -1.83 16.02
C ILE A 54 -6.16 -2.62 14.72
N LEU A 55 -5.07 -3.10 14.11
CA LEU A 55 -5.09 -3.81 12.84
C LEU A 55 -5.43 -5.29 13.05
N LYS A 56 -6.65 -5.68 12.72
CA LYS A 56 -7.13 -7.07 12.82
C LYS A 56 -6.59 -7.95 11.68
N VAL A 57 -5.30 -8.24 11.71
CA VAL A 57 -4.64 -9.08 10.70
C VAL A 57 -3.79 -10.14 11.37
N SER A 58 -3.81 -11.38 10.83
CA SER A 58 -2.92 -12.42 11.34
C SER A 58 -1.46 -12.04 11.03
N PRO A 59 -0.49 -12.32 11.93
CA PRO A 59 0.91 -11.99 11.70
C PRO A 59 1.47 -12.56 10.39
N LYS A 60 1.06 -13.78 10.03
CA LYS A 60 1.47 -14.43 8.77
C LYS A 60 0.95 -13.70 7.54
N ARG A 61 -0.31 -13.25 7.56
CA ARG A 61 -0.90 -12.48 6.45
C ARG A 61 -0.21 -11.13 6.34
N LEU A 62 -0.02 -10.43 7.45
CA LEU A 62 0.69 -9.14 7.48
C LEU A 62 2.12 -9.26 6.93
N GLU A 63 2.87 -10.27 7.33
CA GLU A 63 4.23 -10.49 6.82
C GLU A 63 4.24 -10.74 5.30
N ALA A 64 3.35 -11.60 4.80
CA ALA A 64 3.23 -11.90 3.38
C ALA A 64 2.83 -10.66 2.56
N SER A 65 1.81 -9.92 3.02
CA SER A 65 1.37 -8.67 2.41
C SER A 65 2.49 -7.64 2.37
N LEU A 66 3.22 -7.45 3.49
CA LEU A 66 4.32 -6.50 3.57
C LEU A 66 5.46 -6.86 2.61
N ARG A 67 5.87 -8.13 2.54
CA ARG A 67 6.92 -8.58 1.61
C ARG A 67 6.52 -8.34 0.15
N THR A 68 5.27 -8.64 -0.20
CA THR A 68 4.73 -8.41 -1.55
C THR A 68 4.74 -6.93 -1.91
N ILE A 69 4.25 -6.07 -1.01
CA ILE A 69 4.18 -4.63 -1.24
C ILE A 69 5.56 -3.98 -1.29
N VAL A 70 6.49 -4.36 -0.40
CA VAL A 70 7.88 -3.87 -0.47
C VAL A 70 8.52 -4.25 -1.82
N GLY A 71 8.27 -5.46 -2.31
CA GLY A 71 8.68 -5.88 -3.66
C GLY A 71 8.06 -4.99 -4.75
N MET A 72 6.74 -4.81 -4.72
CA MET A 72 6.02 -3.96 -5.67
C MET A 72 6.59 -2.53 -5.69
N VAL A 73 6.80 -1.93 -4.51
CA VAL A 73 7.26 -0.55 -4.37
C VAL A 73 8.69 -0.41 -4.85
N VAL A 74 9.61 -1.23 -4.35
CA VAL A 74 11.02 -1.11 -4.70
C VAL A 74 11.25 -1.35 -6.19
N TYR A 75 10.58 -2.34 -6.79
CA TYR A 75 10.80 -2.67 -8.20
C TYR A 75 10.19 -1.65 -9.16
N SER A 76 9.09 -0.98 -8.76
CA SER A 76 8.34 -0.08 -9.65
C SER A 76 8.67 1.41 -9.43
N TRP A 77 8.96 1.84 -8.20
CA TRP A 77 9.36 3.22 -7.88
C TRP A 77 10.88 3.39 -7.89
N ALA A 78 11.52 2.91 -8.96
CA ALA A 78 12.98 2.75 -9.00
C ALA A 78 13.82 4.04 -8.92
N LYS A 79 13.18 5.21 -9.03
CA LYS A 79 13.87 6.52 -9.09
C LYS A 79 13.62 7.39 -7.85
N VAL A 80 12.88 6.90 -6.86
CA VAL A 80 12.58 7.67 -5.65
C VAL A 80 13.58 7.38 -4.53
N SER A 81 13.52 8.18 -3.47
CA SER A 81 14.35 7.97 -2.28
C SER A 81 13.94 6.70 -1.51
N LYS A 82 14.90 6.11 -0.78
CA LYS A 82 14.63 4.97 0.10
C LYS A 82 13.53 5.26 1.14
N GLU A 83 13.52 6.48 1.68
CA GLU A 83 12.47 6.98 2.57
C GLU A 83 11.08 6.93 1.92
N LEU A 84 10.94 7.42 0.70
CA LEU A 84 9.65 7.38 -0.01
C LEU A 84 9.24 5.94 -0.35
N MET A 85 10.18 5.05 -0.71
CA MET A 85 9.86 3.62 -0.88
C MET A 85 9.28 3.00 0.38
N ALA A 86 9.88 3.29 1.54
CA ALA A 86 9.41 2.77 2.81
C ALA A 86 8.03 3.34 3.19
N ASP A 87 7.83 4.65 3.06
CA ASP A 87 6.57 5.30 3.41
C ASP A 87 5.42 4.84 2.48
N LEU A 88 5.69 4.65 1.18
CA LEU A 88 4.74 4.04 0.24
C LEU A 88 4.50 2.55 0.56
N SER A 89 5.52 1.82 1.00
CA SER A 89 5.35 0.41 1.37
C SER A 89 4.39 0.24 2.55
N ILE A 90 4.45 1.14 3.54
CA ILE A 90 3.49 1.17 4.65
C ILE A 90 2.08 1.47 4.14
N HIS A 91 1.93 2.52 3.32
CA HIS A 91 0.63 2.94 2.81
C HIS A 91 -0.05 1.86 1.95
N TYR A 92 0.67 1.27 1.00
CA TYR A 92 0.11 0.22 0.14
C TYR A 92 -0.07 -1.11 0.89
N THR A 93 0.63 -1.34 2.00
CA THR A 93 0.36 -2.50 2.86
C THR A 93 -0.97 -2.31 3.60
N TYR A 94 -1.30 -1.09 4.04
CA TYR A 94 -2.62 -0.81 4.58
C TYR A 94 -3.73 -1.04 3.55
N THR A 95 -3.57 -0.58 2.31
CA THR A 95 -4.61 -0.79 1.27
C THR A 95 -4.78 -2.27 0.95
N LEU A 96 -3.70 -3.05 0.89
CA LEU A 96 -3.78 -4.50 0.65
C LEU A 96 -4.46 -5.25 1.80
N ILE A 97 -4.22 -4.86 3.06
CA ILE A 97 -4.87 -5.49 4.21
C ILE A 97 -6.37 -5.20 4.24
N LEU A 98 -6.78 -4.05 3.73
CA LEU A 98 -8.19 -3.68 3.60
C LEU A 98 -8.91 -4.50 2.53
N ASP A 99 -8.24 -4.80 1.41
CA ASP A 99 -8.75 -5.64 0.32
C ASP A 99 -9.18 -7.03 0.83
N ASP A 100 -8.45 -7.57 1.81
CA ASP A 100 -8.73 -8.85 2.46
C ASP A 100 -9.68 -8.75 3.69
N SER A 101 -10.36 -7.61 3.88
CA SER A 101 -11.28 -7.39 5.01
C SER A 101 -12.71 -7.77 4.67
N GLU A 102 -13.35 -8.55 5.54
CA GLU A 102 -14.77 -8.91 5.44
C GLU A 102 -15.66 -8.06 6.38
N ASP A 103 -15.08 -7.08 7.08
CA ASP A 103 -15.80 -6.26 8.07
C ASP A 103 -16.75 -5.27 7.36
N ASP A 104 -18.02 -5.21 7.79
CA ASP A 104 -18.98 -4.20 7.30
C ASP A 104 -18.55 -2.79 7.75
N PRO A 105 -18.19 -1.88 6.81
CA PRO A 105 -17.77 -0.54 7.18
C PRO A 105 -18.93 0.37 7.60
N HIS A 106 -20.18 0.04 7.27
CA HIS A 106 -21.32 0.95 7.37
C HIS A 106 -21.49 1.59 8.76
N PRO A 107 -21.50 0.83 9.89
CA PRO A 107 -21.71 1.42 11.22
C PRO A 107 -20.63 2.43 11.62
N GLN A 108 -19.41 2.25 11.11
CA GLN A 108 -18.26 3.08 11.44
C GLN A 108 -18.13 4.31 10.53
N MET A 109 -18.86 4.34 9.42
CA MET A 109 -18.83 5.45 8.45
C MET A 109 -19.96 6.48 8.67
N LEU A 110 -20.93 6.20 9.54
CA LEU A 110 -22.09 7.08 9.78
C LEU A 110 -21.73 8.51 10.18
N THR A 111 -20.64 8.70 10.92
CA THR A 111 -20.15 10.03 11.35
C THR A 111 -18.85 10.43 10.66
N TYR A 112 -18.45 9.74 9.59
CA TYR A 112 -17.14 9.93 8.95
C TYR A 112 -16.85 11.39 8.60
N PHE A 113 -17.82 12.05 7.95
CA PHE A 113 -17.66 13.44 7.51
C PHE A 113 -17.61 14.42 8.68
N ASP A 114 -18.52 14.27 9.65
CA ASP A 114 -18.55 15.14 10.84
C ASP A 114 -17.27 15.02 11.66
N ASP A 115 -16.77 13.79 11.82
CA ASP A 115 -15.51 13.51 12.50
C ASP A 115 -14.31 14.08 11.71
N LEU A 116 -14.32 13.96 10.37
CA LEU A 116 -13.26 14.52 9.54
C LEU A 116 -13.22 16.05 9.59
N GLN A 117 -14.38 16.70 9.43
CA GLN A 117 -14.49 18.16 9.43
C GLN A 117 -14.13 18.76 10.80
N SER A 118 -14.45 18.06 11.89
CA SER A 118 -14.15 18.50 13.25
C SER A 118 -12.70 18.18 13.68
N GLY A 119 -11.96 17.42 12.87
CA GLY A 119 -10.61 16.94 13.21
C GLY A 119 -10.61 15.84 14.27
N ASN A 120 -11.73 15.16 14.48
CA ASN A 120 -11.83 14.03 15.40
C ASN A 120 -11.17 12.78 14.79
N GLN A 121 -10.76 11.87 15.68
CA GLN A 121 -10.32 10.56 15.26
C GLN A 121 -11.48 9.78 14.61
N GLN A 122 -11.20 9.16 13.46
CA GLN A 122 -12.18 8.34 12.75
C GLN A 122 -12.55 7.08 13.55
N LYS A 123 -13.78 6.59 13.38
CA LYS A 123 -14.26 5.38 14.08
C LYS A 123 -13.76 4.08 13.46
N HIS A 124 -13.55 4.07 12.14
CA HIS A 124 -13.07 2.88 11.45
C HIS A 124 -11.56 2.67 11.73
N PRO A 125 -11.14 1.52 12.28
CA PRO A 125 -9.76 1.23 12.66
C PRO A 125 -8.73 1.54 11.57
N TRP A 126 -9.02 1.14 10.34
CA TRP A 126 -8.15 1.41 9.19
C TRP A 126 -7.97 2.92 8.92
N TRP A 127 -9.06 3.71 8.94
CA TRP A 127 -8.99 5.15 8.70
C TRP A 127 -8.20 5.86 9.79
N MET A 128 -8.27 5.40 11.05
CA MET A 128 -7.44 5.93 12.13
C MET A 128 -5.96 5.82 11.78
N LEU A 129 -5.51 4.61 11.45
CA LEU A 129 -4.10 4.30 11.23
C LEU A 129 -3.57 4.92 9.93
N VAL A 130 -4.37 4.90 8.86
CA VAL A 130 -3.98 5.48 7.57
C VAL A 130 -3.89 6.99 7.65
N ASN A 131 -4.88 7.67 8.23
CA ASN A 131 -4.84 9.13 8.35
C ASN A 131 -3.72 9.61 9.26
N GLU A 132 -3.41 8.86 10.33
CA GLU A 132 -2.27 9.13 11.22
C GLU A 132 -0.92 8.98 10.50
N HIS A 133 -0.77 7.96 9.65
CA HIS A 133 0.44 7.74 8.87
C HIS A 133 0.56 8.65 7.63
N PHE A 134 -0.56 9.10 7.06
CA PHE A 134 -0.60 9.75 5.74
C PHE A 134 0.36 10.94 5.57
N PRO A 135 0.55 11.82 6.57
CA PRO A 135 1.52 12.93 6.45
C PRO A 135 2.94 12.49 6.09
N ASN A 136 3.38 11.29 6.52
CA ASN A 136 4.70 10.74 6.17
C ASN A 136 4.83 10.41 4.67
N VAL A 137 3.72 10.13 4.00
CA VAL A 137 3.67 9.94 2.55
C VAL A 137 3.54 11.30 1.85
N LEU A 138 2.58 12.13 2.28
CA LEU A 138 2.24 13.38 1.60
C LEU A 138 3.37 14.40 1.63
N ARG A 139 4.28 14.35 2.62
CA ARG A 139 5.47 15.23 2.69
C ARG A 139 6.41 15.09 1.48
N HIS A 140 6.33 14.00 0.73
CA HIS A 140 7.17 13.77 -0.46
C HIS A 140 6.57 14.34 -1.75
N PHE A 141 5.36 14.88 -1.70
CA PHE A 141 4.60 15.29 -2.87
C PHE A 141 4.14 16.75 -2.78
N GLY A 142 4.06 17.41 -3.93
CA GLY A 142 3.38 18.69 -4.05
C GLY A 142 1.86 18.56 -3.88
N PRO A 143 1.14 19.67 -3.63
CA PRO A 143 -0.28 19.65 -3.24
C PRO A 143 -1.18 18.94 -4.25
N PHE A 144 -0.91 19.07 -5.55
CA PHE A 144 -1.67 18.38 -6.60
C PHE A 144 -1.55 16.85 -6.49
N CYS A 145 -0.32 16.32 -6.37
CA CYS A 145 -0.09 14.88 -6.23
C CYS A 145 -0.64 14.37 -4.90
N SER A 146 -0.47 15.13 -3.82
CA SER A 146 -1.04 14.80 -2.51
C SER A 146 -2.56 14.65 -2.56
N LEU A 147 -3.26 15.55 -3.25
CA LEU A 147 -4.71 15.45 -3.44
C LEU A 147 -5.11 14.19 -4.23
N ASN A 148 -4.31 13.79 -5.24
CA ASN A 148 -4.57 12.57 -6.00
C ASN A 148 -4.43 11.31 -5.12
N LEU A 149 -3.43 11.26 -4.23
CA LEU A 149 -3.28 10.14 -3.29
C LEU A 149 -4.46 10.07 -2.32
N ILE A 150 -4.89 11.21 -1.77
CA ILE A 150 -6.05 11.27 -0.85
C ILE A 150 -7.32 10.76 -1.55
N ARG A 151 -7.61 11.27 -2.76
CA ARG A 151 -8.78 10.84 -3.54
C ARG A 151 -8.74 9.35 -3.86
N SER A 152 -7.63 8.84 -4.38
CA SER A 152 -7.48 7.42 -4.72
C SER A 152 -7.64 6.51 -3.50
N THR A 153 -7.13 6.93 -2.34
CA THR A 153 -7.29 6.18 -1.08
C THR A 153 -8.76 6.13 -0.62
N LEU A 154 -9.49 7.24 -0.77
CA LEU A 154 -10.92 7.30 -0.49
C LEU A 154 -11.74 6.44 -1.45
N ASP A 155 -11.41 6.50 -2.75
CA ASP A 155 -12.07 5.71 -3.80
C ASP A 155 -11.84 4.20 -3.58
N CYS A 156 -10.62 3.80 -3.20
CA CYS A 156 -10.27 2.41 -2.88
C CYS A 156 -11.16 1.84 -1.76
N LYS A 157 -11.46 2.61 -0.71
CA LYS A 157 -12.37 2.15 0.36
C LYS A 157 -13.84 2.11 -0.08
N SER A 158 -14.23 2.92 -1.07
CA SER A 158 -15.62 2.97 -1.55
C SER A 158 -15.95 1.83 -2.52
N ALA A 159 -14.93 1.23 -3.14
CA ALA A 159 -15.06 0.11 -4.06
C ALA A 159 -15.09 -1.27 -3.37
N LEU A 160 -14.74 -1.33 -2.07
CA LEU A 160 -14.68 -2.51 -1.21
C LEU A 160 -15.76 -2.48 -0.12
#